data_AF-A0A8T5B272-F1
#
_entry.id   AF-A0A8T5B272-F1
#
_cell.length_a   1.000
_cell.length_b   1.000
_cell.length_c   1.000
_cell.angle_alpha   90.00
_cell.angle_beta   90.00
_cell.angle_gamma   90.00
#
_symmetry.space_group_name_H-M   'P 1'
#
loop_
_entity.id
_entity.type
_entity.pdbx_description
1 polymer ?
#
loop_
_entity_poly.entity_id
_entity_poly.type
_entity_poly.pdbx_seq_one_letter_code
_entity_poly.pdbx_strand_id
1 'polypeptide(L)'
;MSGLKEALERFNRLAGEIAAQEEGSLRFKARFVPVHKIAQQYYCEKKVEMAYVHGEEETLEMKLGKEAHELLLKDTVAVKREELWRKIYSGIPICAREMLLLGKHNSVIILGRRG
;
A
#
# COMPACT_ATOMS: atom_id res chain seq x y z
N MET A 1 8.92 -22.16 10.33
CA MET A 1 7.49 -22.01 9.98
C MET A 1 6.71 -21.03 10.86
N SER A 2 7.16 -20.66 12.07
CA SER A 2 6.42 -19.71 12.94
C SER A 2 6.31 -18.30 12.36
N GLY A 3 7.38 -17.76 11.77
CA GLY A 3 7.39 -16.37 11.26
C GLY A 3 6.43 -16.08 10.11
N LEU A 4 6.21 -17.05 9.20
CA LEU A 4 5.23 -16.90 8.11
C LEU A 4 3.81 -16.76 8.65
N LYS A 5 3.46 -17.62 9.62
CA LYS A 5 2.12 -17.63 10.23
C LYS A 5 1.87 -16.32 10.98
N GLU A 6 2.84 -15.88 11.78
CA GLU A 6 2.78 -14.61 12.51
C GLU A 6 2.63 -13.40 11.57
N ALA A 7 3.40 -13.36 10.47
CA ALA A 7 3.33 -12.28 9.49
C ALA A 7 1.96 -12.21 8.81
N LEU A 8 1.40 -13.37 8.42
CA LEU A 8 0.06 -13.45 7.81
C LEU A 8 -1.05 -13.08 8.79
N GLU A 9 -0.98 -13.55 10.03
CA GLU A 9 -1.94 -13.19 11.09
C GLU A 9 -1.91 -11.69 11.37
N ARG A 10 -0.71 -11.11 11.48
CA ARG A 10 -0.54 -9.66 11.64
C ARG A 10 -1.13 -8.89 10.46
N PHE A 11 -0.83 -9.31 9.23
CA PHE A 11 -1.37 -8.68 8.04
C PHE A 11 -2.91 -8.73 8.02
N ASN A 12 -3.49 -9.91 8.25
CA ASN A 12 -4.94 -10.12 8.21
C ASN A 12 -5.66 -9.33 9.30
N ARG A 13 -5.08 -9.24 10.50
CA ARG A 13 -5.60 -8.41 11.59
C ARG A 13 -5.66 -6.94 11.18
N LEU A 14 -4.57 -6.38 10.66
CA LEU A 14 -4.54 -4.97 10.25
C LEU A 14 -5.47 -4.68 9.06
N ALA A 15 -5.56 -5.61 8.09
CA ALA A 15 -6.51 -5.52 7.00
C ALA A 15 -7.97 -5.54 7.50
N GLY A 16 -8.26 -6.38 8.49
CA GLY A 16 -9.55 -6.44 9.17
C GLY A 16 -9.87 -5.14 9.92
N GLU A 17 -8.91 -4.55 10.62
CA GLU A 17 -9.06 -3.24 11.29
C GLU A 17 -9.43 -2.13 10.29
N ILE A 18 -8.81 -2.10 9.11
CA ILE A 18 -9.16 -1.15 8.04
C ILE A 18 -10.57 -1.42 7.49
N ALA A 19 -10.91 -2.69 7.26
CA ALA A 19 -12.17 -3.10 6.64
C ALA A 19 -13.38 -2.87 7.56
N ALA A 20 -13.19 -3.01 8.87
CA ALA A 20 -14.25 -2.82 9.87
C ALA A 20 -14.60 -1.34 10.12
N GLN A 21 -13.78 -0.39 9.65
CA GLN A 21 -14.07 1.03 9.77
C GLN A 21 -15.04 1.47 8.68
N GLU A 22 -16.23 1.95 9.06
CA GLU A 22 -17.14 2.63 8.12
C GLU A 22 -16.55 3.98 7.68
N GLU A 23 -15.94 4.71 8.61
CA GLU A 23 -15.27 5.99 8.36
C GLU A 23 -13.94 6.03 9.12
N GLY A 24 -12.92 6.66 8.52
CA GLY A 24 -11.59 6.70 9.10
C GLY A 24 -11.46 7.78 10.18
N SER A 25 -10.70 7.49 11.23
CA SER A 25 -10.49 8.40 12.36
C SER A 25 -9.40 9.45 12.13
N LEU A 26 -8.69 9.38 11.00
CA LEU A 26 -7.64 10.35 10.67
C LEU A 26 -8.22 11.60 9.97
N ARG A 27 -7.38 12.62 9.80
CA ARG A 27 -7.73 13.80 8.98
C ARG A 27 -8.24 13.35 7.61
N PHE A 28 -9.21 14.10 7.09
CA PHE A 28 -9.89 13.80 5.82
C PHE A 28 -10.62 12.44 5.81
N LYS A 29 -11.04 11.96 6.99
CA LYS A 29 -11.78 10.70 7.17
C LYS A 29 -11.02 9.47 6.66
N ALA A 30 -9.69 9.57 6.60
CA ALA A 30 -8.82 8.51 6.11
C ALA A 30 -8.70 7.36 7.13
N ARG A 31 -8.79 6.11 6.65
CA ARG A 31 -8.71 4.89 7.48
C ARG A 31 -7.26 4.45 7.74
N PHE A 32 -6.34 4.88 6.90
CA PHE A 32 -4.91 4.56 6.95
C PHE A 32 -4.12 5.65 6.22
N VAL A 33 -2.79 5.65 6.39
CA VAL A 33 -1.88 6.54 5.68
C VAL A 33 -1.08 5.76 4.64
N PRO A 34 -1.20 6.07 3.34
CA PRO A 34 -0.33 5.50 2.32
C PRO A 34 1.11 5.97 2.49
N VAL A 35 2.10 5.08 2.30
CA VAL A 35 3.52 5.45 2.40
C VAL A 35 3.90 6.57 1.42
N HIS A 36 3.36 6.56 0.20
CA HIS A 36 3.64 7.62 -0.77
C HIS A 36 3.15 9.01 -0.31
N LYS A 37 2.09 9.08 0.51
CA LYS A 37 1.61 10.34 1.09
C LYS A 37 2.55 10.88 2.17
N ILE A 38 3.18 9.98 2.94
CA ILE A 38 4.23 10.36 3.89
C ILE A 38 5.41 11.00 3.13
N ALA A 39 5.85 10.36 2.05
CA ALA A 39 6.94 10.90 1.21
C ALA A 39 6.57 12.27 0.60
N GLN A 40 5.34 12.44 0.12
CA GLN A 40 4.87 13.72 -0.42
C GLN A 40 4.83 14.84 0.63
N GLN A 41 4.54 14.52 1.91
CA GLN A 41 4.53 15.52 2.98
C GLN A 41 5.91 16.15 3.19
N TYR A 42 6.98 15.35 3.10
CA TYR A 42 8.35 15.86 3.15
C TYR A 42 8.67 16.86 2.02
N TYR A 43 7.97 16.76 0.89
CA TYR A 43 8.10 17.74 -0.20
C TYR A 43 7.24 18.98 0.05
N CYS A 44 5.93 18.80 0.30
CA CYS A 44 5.01 19.89 0.61
C CYS A 44 3.71 19.37 1.26
N GLU A 45 3.56 19.59 2.57
CA GLU A 45 2.34 19.23 3.32
C GLU A 45 1.09 19.92 2.77
N LYS A 46 1.21 21.18 2.36
CA LYS A 46 0.07 21.93 1.81
C LYS A 46 -0.45 21.31 0.51
N LYS A 47 0.45 20.84 -0.35
CA LYS A 47 0.07 20.14 -1.58
C LYS A 47 -0.71 18.86 -1.27
N VAL A 48 -0.26 18.09 -0.26
CA VAL A 48 -0.95 16.87 0.18
C VAL A 48 -2.34 17.20 0.73
N GLU A 49 -2.47 18.25 1.55
CA GLU A 49 -3.78 18.72 2.03
C GLU A 49 -4.69 19.14 0.87
N MET A 50 -4.20 19.92 -0.09
CA MET A 50 -4.99 20.34 -1.25
C MET A 50 -5.46 19.14 -2.07
N ALA A 51 -4.62 18.11 -2.23
CA ALA A 51 -5.00 16.87 -2.89
C ALA A 51 -6.12 16.12 -2.17
N TYR A 52 -6.16 16.15 -0.83
CA TYR A 52 -7.26 15.54 -0.07
C TYR A 52 -8.56 16.35 -0.16
N VAL A 53 -8.48 17.69 -0.22
CA VAL A 53 -9.67 18.56 -0.24
C VAL A 53 -10.27 18.69 -1.64
N HIS A 54 -9.43 18.79 -2.67
CA HIS A 54 -9.84 19.12 -4.03
C HIS A 54 -9.62 17.98 -5.04
N GLY A 55 -8.93 16.91 -4.63
CA GLY A 55 -8.47 15.86 -5.55
C GLY A 55 -7.09 16.14 -6.13
N GLU A 56 -6.53 15.14 -6.82
CA GLU A 56 -5.28 15.28 -7.55
C GLU A 56 -5.54 15.56 -9.03
N GLU A 57 -4.78 16.50 -9.59
CA GLU A 57 -4.71 16.71 -11.04
C GLU A 57 -3.72 15.72 -11.66
N GLU A 58 -4.18 14.96 -12.65
CA GLU A 58 -3.31 14.05 -13.39
C GLU A 58 -2.49 14.82 -14.41
N THR A 59 -1.17 14.68 -14.33
CA THR A 59 -0.22 15.24 -15.31
C THR A 59 0.07 14.23 -16.43
N LEU A 60 0.61 14.72 -17.55
CA LEU A 60 1.02 13.84 -18.66
C LEU A 60 2.10 12.85 -18.21
N GLU A 61 3.06 13.30 -17.40
CA GLU A 61 4.12 12.48 -16.83
C GLU A 61 3.56 11.40 -15.91
N MET A 62 2.56 11.71 -15.09
CA MET A 62 1.86 10.72 -14.26
C MET A 62 1.16 9.67 -15.11
N LYS A 63 0.49 10.09 -16.19
CA LYS A 63 -0.20 9.18 -17.11
C LYS A 63 0.79 8.25 -17.82
N LEU A 64 1.85 8.79 -18.40
CA LEU A 64 2.91 8.01 -19.04
C LEU A 64 3.58 7.04 -18.05
N GLY A 65 3.82 7.48 -16.81
CA GLY A 65 4.33 6.62 -15.75
C GLY A 65 3.37 5.48 -15.39
N LYS A 66 2.06 5.73 -15.36
CA LYS A 66 1.04 4.69 -15.15
C LYS A 66 1.03 3.67 -16.28
N GLU A 67 1.02 4.13 -17.54
CA GLU A 67 1.02 3.29 -18.74
C GLU A 67 2.30 2.45 -18.84
N ALA A 68 3.47 3.06 -18.63
CA ALA A 68 4.75 2.35 -18.63
C ALA A 68 4.79 1.29 -17.51
N HIS A 69 4.31 1.65 -16.32
CA HIS A 69 4.19 0.67 -15.25
C HIS A 69 3.19 -0.43 -15.63
N GLU A 70 2.05 -0.15 -16.28
CA GLU A 70 1.10 -1.17 -16.76
C GLU A 70 1.69 -2.12 -17.81
N LEU A 71 2.53 -1.61 -18.69
CA LEU A 71 3.23 -2.43 -19.69
C LEU A 71 4.18 -3.44 -19.04
N LEU A 72 4.87 -3.05 -17.96
CA LEU A 72 5.72 -3.95 -17.18
C LEU A 72 4.93 -5.11 -16.53
N LEU A 73 3.60 -5.07 -16.54
CA LEU A 73 2.74 -6.02 -15.81
C LEU A 73 2.18 -7.10 -16.69
N LYS A 74 2.25 -6.88 -18.00
CA LYS A 74 1.55 -7.69 -18.98
C LYS A 74 1.84 -9.18 -18.84
N ASP A 75 3.06 -9.50 -18.41
CA ASP A 75 3.55 -10.87 -18.29
C ASP A 75 3.58 -11.38 -16.82
N THR A 76 2.99 -10.63 -15.88
CA THR A 76 2.93 -11.04 -14.46
C THR A 76 1.79 -12.01 -14.18
N VAL A 77 2.04 -12.96 -13.28
CA VAL A 77 1.05 -13.97 -12.88
C VAL A 77 0.41 -13.57 -11.55
N ALA A 78 -0.92 -13.58 -11.51
CA ALA A 78 -1.66 -13.38 -10.27
C ALA A 78 -1.46 -14.60 -9.34
N VAL A 79 -1.02 -14.35 -8.11
CA VAL A 79 -0.81 -15.38 -7.09
C VAL A 79 -1.63 -15.06 -5.84
N LYS A 80 -2.03 -16.10 -5.11
CA LYS A 80 -2.68 -15.92 -3.80
C LYS A 80 -1.69 -15.30 -2.83
N ARG A 81 -2.18 -14.49 -1.89
CA ARG A 81 -1.34 -13.78 -0.92
C ARG A 81 -0.52 -14.75 -0.07
N GLU A 82 -1.14 -15.80 0.43
CA GLU A 82 -0.48 -16.84 1.24
C GLU A 82 0.62 -17.56 0.46
N GLU A 83 0.44 -17.72 -0.86
CA GLU A 83 1.45 -18.31 -1.75
C GLU A 83 2.63 -17.35 -1.95
N LEU A 84 2.36 -16.06 -2.16
CA LEU A 84 3.40 -15.03 -2.24
C LEU A 84 4.23 -14.99 -0.96
N TRP A 85 3.59 -14.96 0.21
CA TRP A 85 4.29 -14.99 1.49
C TRP A 85 5.09 -16.28 1.70
N ARG A 86 4.58 -17.44 1.29
CA ARG A 86 5.37 -18.69 1.28
C ARG A 86 6.62 -18.60 0.42
N LYS A 87 6.50 -18.01 -0.78
CA LYS A 87 7.63 -17.78 -1.68
C LYS A 87 8.66 -16.83 -1.07
N ILE A 88 8.24 -15.73 -0.44
CA ILE A 88 9.14 -14.80 0.25
C ILE A 88 9.92 -15.52 1.36
N TYR A 89 9.24 -16.34 2.16
CA TYR A 89 9.85 -17.07 3.27
C TYR A 89 10.64 -18.32 2.85
N SER A 90 10.63 -18.67 1.55
CA SER A 90 11.37 -19.84 1.04
C SER A 90 12.87 -19.60 0.95
N GLY A 91 13.33 -18.35 1.04
CA GLY A 91 14.73 -17.98 0.84
C GLY A 91 15.17 -17.94 -0.62
N ILE A 92 14.28 -18.30 -1.56
CA ILE A 92 14.52 -18.19 -2.99
C ILE A 92 14.27 -16.74 -3.43
N PRO A 93 15.16 -16.14 -4.23
CA PRO A 93 14.91 -14.82 -4.81
C PRO A 93 13.61 -14.83 -5.62
N ILE A 94 12.71 -13.91 -5.29
CA ILE A 94 11.48 -13.71 -6.05
C ILE A 94 11.35 -12.26 -6.50
N CYS A 95 10.76 -12.06 -7.67
CA CYS A 95 10.30 -10.75 -8.10
C CYS A 95 8.82 -10.63 -7.73
N ALA A 96 8.53 -9.88 -6.66
CA ALA A 96 7.18 -9.54 -6.26
C ALA A 96 6.89 -8.11 -6.68
N ARG A 97 5.98 -7.92 -7.63
CA ARG A 97 5.73 -6.60 -8.21
C ARG A 97 4.83 -5.71 -7.36
N GLU A 98 3.83 -6.32 -6.73
CA GLU A 98 2.98 -5.66 -5.74
C GLU A 98 3.02 -6.47 -4.45
N MET A 99 3.64 -5.90 -3.42
CA MET A 99 3.58 -6.42 -2.07
C MET A 99 2.82 -5.42 -1.21
N LEU A 100 1.59 -5.78 -0.84
CA LEU A 100 0.84 -5.01 0.15
C LEU A 100 1.54 -5.17 1.50
N LEU A 101 2.11 -4.07 1.97
CA LEU A 101 2.75 -4.01 3.28
C LEU A 101 1.87 -3.21 4.22
N LEU A 102 1.56 -3.79 5.38
CA LEU A 102 0.79 -3.15 6.42
C LEU A 102 1.65 -3.01 7.67
N GLY A 103 1.77 -1.78 8.14
CA GLY A 103 2.39 -1.43 9.41
C GLY A 103 1.37 -0.76 10.32
N LYS A 104 1.63 -0.77 11.61
CA LYS A 104 0.89 0.04 12.58
C LYS A 104 1.89 0.80 13.43
N HIS A 105 1.73 2.11 13.50
CA HIS A 105 2.51 3.00 14.35
C HIS A 105 1.55 3.73 15.28
N ASN A 106 1.67 3.49 16.58
CA ASN A 106 0.66 3.88 17.58
C ASN A 106 -0.73 3.34 17.19
N SER A 107 -1.72 4.22 17.01
CA SER A 107 -3.07 3.87 16.54
C SER A 107 -3.22 3.94 15.01
N VAL A 108 -2.20 4.39 14.27
CA VAL A 108 -2.29 4.68 12.84
C VAL A 108 -1.79 3.49 12.01
N ILE A 109 -2.62 3.03 11.08
CA ILE A 109 -2.25 2.00 10.11
C ILE A 109 -1.56 2.68 8.91
N ILE A 110 -0.40 2.17 8.54
CA ILE A 110 0.41 2.62 7.40
C ILE A 110 0.34 1.56 6.32
N LEU A 111 -0.01 1.96 5.10
CA LEU A 111 -0.16 1.07 3.96
C LEU A 111 0.90 1.36 2.89
N GLY A 112 1.75 0.38 2.64
CA GLY A 112 2.54 0.29 1.42
C GLY A 112 1.66 -0.20 0.28
N ARG A 113 1.11 0.75 -0.48
CA ARG A 113 0.39 0.51 -1.73
C ARG A 113 0.92 1.46 -2.79
N ARG A 114 0.86 1.02 -4.05
CA ARG A 114 1.05 1.88 -5.23
C ARG A 114 0.13 3.11 -5.11
N GLY A 115 0.71 4.30 -5.32
CA GLY A 115 -0.03 5.55 -5.50
C GLY A 115 -0.55 5.69 -6.92
#